data_AF-A0AAD4VDV2-F1
#
_entry.id   AF-A0AAD4VDV2-F1
#
_cell.length_a   1.000
_cell.length_b   1.000
_cell.length_c   1.000
_cell.angle_alpha   90.00
_cell.angle_beta   90.00
_cell.angle_gamma   90.00
#
_symmetry.space_group_name_H-M   'P 1'
#
loop_
_entity.id
_entity.type
_entity.pdbx_description
1 polymer ?
#
loop_
_entity_poly.entity_id
_entity_poly.type
_entity_poly.pdbx_seq_one_letter_code
_entity_poly.pdbx_strand_id
1 'polypeptide(L)' 'MDTVGILVCYNGSWVKKDNIESYEGGEAKGIIVSRNVTFSELVQRIYKIMDAEPTKYSVTLKYSVPMLWPLK' A
#
# COMPACT_ATOMS: atom_id res chain seq x y z
N MET A 1 5.71 -14.54 15.94
CA MET A 1 6.22 -13.42 15.11
C MET A 1 5.05 -12.52 14.81
N ASP A 2 5.12 -11.25 15.18
CA ASP A 2 4.05 -10.28 14.91
C ASP A 2 4.20 -9.75 13.48
N THR A 3 3.22 -10.06 12.64
CA THR A 3 3.26 -9.79 11.21
C THR A 3 1.99 -9.09 10.76
N VAL A 4 2.09 -8.39 9.63
CA VAL A 4 0.97 -7.72 8.98
C VAL A 4 0.95 -8.09 7.49
N GLY A 5 -0.26 -8.30 6.96
CA GLY A 5 -0.50 -8.46 5.53
C GLY A 5 -0.65 -7.10 4.87
N ILE A 6 0.08 -6.87 3.79
CA ILE A 6 -0.02 -5.66 2.96
C ILE A 6 -0.43 -6.07 1.56
N LEU A 7 -1.40 -5.36 0.99
CA LEU A 7 -1.79 -5.51 -0.41
C LEU A 7 -1.02 -4.50 -1.27
N VAL A 8 -0.26 -4.98 -2.24
CA VAL A 8 0.48 -4.15 -3.20
C VAL A 8 -0.28 -4.12 -4.51
N CYS A 9 -0.81 -2.96 -4.90
CA CYS A 9 -1.58 -2.79 -6.13
C CYS A 9 -0.74 -2.07 -7.20
N TYR A 10 -0.81 -2.51 -8.46
CA TYR A 10 0.01 -2.00 -9.58
C TYR A 10 -0.73 -2.06 -10.92
N ASN A 11 -0.18 -1.43 -11.97
CA ASN A 11 -0.76 -1.36 -13.33
C ASN A 11 -2.23 -0.90 -13.40
N GLY A 12 -2.64 -0.03 -12.49
CA GLY A 12 -4.01 0.47 -12.39
C GLY A 12 -4.00 1.93 -11.93
N SER A 13 -5.11 2.40 -11.41
CA SER A 13 -5.22 3.77 -10.93
C SER A 13 -6.16 3.87 -9.75
N TRP A 14 -5.88 4.84 -8.87
CA TRP A 14 -6.83 5.25 -7.85
C TRP A 14 -7.97 6.02 -8.51
N VAL A 15 -9.20 5.59 -8.25
CA VAL A 15 -10.43 6.20 -8.74
C VAL A 15 -11.23 6.66 -7.52
N LYS A 16 -11.82 7.85 -7.60
CA LYS A 16 -12.73 8.38 -6.58
C LYS A 16 -14.15 8.40 -7.14
N LYS A 17 -15.06 7.64 -6.54
CA LYS A 17 -16.50 7.60 -6.88
C LYS A 17 -17.31 7.67 -5.59
N ASP A 18 -18.27 8.58 -5.51
CA ASP A 18 -19.20 8.70 -4.36
C ASP A 18 -18.51 8.75 -2.98
N ASN A 19 -17.39 9.49 -2.88
CA ASN A 19 -16.52 9.58 -1.69
C ASN A 19 -15.82 8.27 -1.26
N ILE A 20 -15.89 7.24 -2.08
CA ILE A 20 -15.13 6.00 -1.93
C ILE A 20 -13.94 6.06 -2.89
N GLU A 21 -12.77 5.72 -2.39
CA GLU A 21 -11.57 5.58 -3.21
C GLU A 21 -11.24 4.10 -3.39
N SER A 22 -11.22 3.68 -4.65
CA SER A 22 -10.94 2.31 -5.08
C SER A 22 -9.69 2.31 -5.97
N TYR A 23 -8.97 1.19 -5.97
CA TYR A 23 -7.95 0.95 -6.97
C TYR A 23 -8.56 0.11 -8.09
N GLU A 24 -8.60 0.63 -9.31
CA GLU A 24 -9.28 0.00 -10.45
C GLU A 24 -8.29 -0.29 -11.60
N GLY A 25 -8.64 -1.28 -12.43
CA GLY A 25 -7.96 -1.57 -13.69
C GLY A 25 -6.58 -2.23 -13.59
N GLY A 26 -6.12 -2.59 -12.39
CA GLY A 26 -4.80 -3.18 -12.16
C GLY A 26 -4.83 -4.51 -11.41
N GLU A 27 -3.65 -4.95 -11.00
CA GLU A 27 -3.42 -6.21 -10.27
C GLU A 27 -3.06 -5.93 -8.80
N ALA A 28 -3.19 -6.97 -7.97
CA ALA A 28 -2.84 -6.89 -6.55
C ALA A 28 -2.07 -8.14 -6.10
N LYS A 29 -1.03 -7.93 -5.29
CA LYS A 29 -0.23 -8.99 -4.67
C LYS A 29 -0.14 -8.80 -3.17
N GLY A 30 -0.57 -9.80 -2.42
CA GLY A 30 -0.42 -9.82 -0.96
C GLY A 30 1.02 -10.14 -0.56
N ILE A 31 1.55 -9.39 0.40
CA ILE A 31 2.85 -9.66 1.04
C ILE A 31 2.68 -9.73 2.55
N ILE A 32 3.46 -10.60 3.19
CA ILE A 32 3.55 -10.69 4.65
C ILE A 32 4.88 -10.07 5.09
N VAL A 33 4.81 -9.13 6.03
CA VAL A 33 5.97 -8.42 6.58
C VAL A 33 5.91 -8.44 8.11
N SER A 34 7.08 -8.27 8.74
CA SER A 34 7.16 -8.01 10.19
C SER A 34 6.49 -6.67 10.51
N ARG A 35 5.81 -6.54 11.65
CA ARG A 35 5.29 -5.22 12.09
C ARG A 35 6.39 -4.18 12.33
N ASN A 36 7.62 -4.62 12.58
CA ASN A 36 8.77 -3.73 12.79
C ASN A 36 9.48 -3.39 11.47
N VAL A 37 8.91 -3.74 10.30
CA VAL A 37 9.51 -3.39 9.01
C VAL A 37 9.62 -1.87 8.88
N THR A 38 10.77 -1.40 8.41
CA THR A 38 10.96 0.01 8.11
C THR A 38 10.34 0.38 6.77
N PHE A 39 10.08 1.67 6.57
CA PHE A 39 9.55 2.15 5.30
C PHE A 39 10.51 1.86 4.12
N SER A 40 11.82 2.02 4.31
CA SER A 40 12.81 1.76 3.26
C SER A 40 12.87 0.28 2.86
N GLU A 41 12.84 -0.63 3.83
CA GLU A 41 12.79 -2.08 3.58
C GLU A 41 11.52 -2.48 2.83
N LEU A 42 10.38 -1.89 3.20
CA LEU A 42 9.11 -2.14 2.53
C LEU A 42 9.15 -1.68 1.06
N VAL A 43 9.64 -0.46 0.82
CA VAL A 43 9.77 0.11 -0.53
C VAL A 43 10.72 -0.71 -1.41
N GLN A 44 11.91 -1.06 -0.91
CA GLN A 44 12.86 -1.91 -1.64
C GLN A 44 12.25 -3.27 -2.00
N ARG A 45 11.50 -3.87 -1.06
CA ARG A 45 10.81 -5.13 -1.30
C ARG A 45 9.71 -5.01 -2.35
N ILE A 46 8.95 -3.91 -2.36
CA ILE A 46 7.95 -3.63 -3.39
C ILE A 46 8.60 -3.51 -4.77
N TYR A 47 9.66 -2.72 -4.92
CA TYR A 47 10.37 -2.60 -6.21
C TYR A 47 10.87 -3.95 -6.73
N LYS A 48 11.44 -4.77 -5.84
CA LYS A 48 11.90 -6.12 -6.21
C LYS A 48 10.75 -7.05 -6.63
N ILE A 49 9.60 -6.97 -5.96
CA ILE A 49 8.42 -7.77 -6.30
C ILE A 49 7.84 -7.37 -7.65
N MET A 50 7.90 -6.08 -7.95
CA MET A 50 7.34 -5.48 -9.15
C MET A 50 8.30 -5.49 -10.34
N ASP A 51 9.55 -5.91 -10.14
CA ASP A 51 10.65 -5.71 -11.11
C ASP A 51 10.69 -4.27 -11.64
N ALA A 52 10.46 -3.32 -10.73
CA ALA A 52 10.28 -1.90 -11.05
C ALA A 52 11.54 -1.10 -10.70
N GLU A 53 11.94 -0.22 -11.60
CA GLU A 53 13.11 0.64 -11.41
C GLU A 53 12.80 1.77 -10.40
N PRO A 54 13.53 1.90 -9.28
CA PRO A 54 13.23 2.88 -8.24
C PRO A 54 13.28 4.35 -8.68
N THR A 55 14.04 4.63 -9.75
CA THR A 55 14.20 5.96 -10.33
C THR A 55 13.02 6.37 -11.22
N LYS A 56 12.21 5.41 -11.68
CA LYS A 56 11.11 5.63 -12.63
C LYS A 56 9.73 5.64 -11.98
N TYR A 57 9.58 4.92 -10.86
CA TYR A 57 8.29 4.71 -10.23
C TYR A 57 8.30 5.23 -8.78
N SER A 58 7.21 5.86 -8.36
CA SER A 58 7.00 6.25 -6.97
C SER A 58 6.07 5.27 -6.27
N VAL A 59 6.35 4.97 -5.00
CA VAL A 59 5.46 4.18 -4.13
C VAL A 59 4.60 5.14 -3.32
N THR A 60 3.28 4.98 -3.38
CA THR A 60 2.33 5.77 -2.59
C THR A 60 1.59 4.86 -1.61
N LEU A 61 1.60 5.21 -0.32
CA LEU A 61 0.79 4.53 0.70
C LEU A 61 -0.49 5.32 0.95
N LYS A 62 -1.61 4.61 0.98
CA LYS A 62 -2.90 5.18 1.35
C LYS A 62 -3.47 4.40 2.53
N TYR A 63 -3.85 5.12 3.58
CA TYR A 63 -4.36 4.54 4.81
C TYR A 63 -5.60 5.30 5.26
N SER A 64 -6.54 4.57 5.84
CA SER A 64 -7.65 5.15 6.59
C SER A 64 -7.32 5.04 8.08
N VAL A 65 -7.43 6.17 8.78
CA VAL A 65 -7.40 6.16 10.24
C VAL A 65 -8.85 6.14 10.70
N PRO A 66 -9.25 5.22 11.59
CA PRO A 66 -10.55 5.34 12.24
C PRO A 66 -10.61 6.72 12.91
N MET A 67 -11.59 7.54 12.57
CA MET A 67 -11.84 8.75 13.35
C MET A 67 -12.25 8.29 14.75
N LEU A 68 -11.35 8.39 15.72
CA LEU A 68 -11.72 8.37 17.12
C LEU A 68 -12.61 9.60 17.32
N TRP A 69 -13.94 9.39 17.36
CA TRP A 69 -14.86 10.44 17.80
C TRP A 69 -14.33 11.00 19.13
N PRO A 70 -14.29 12.33 19.33
CA PRO A 70 -13.96 12.84 20.65
C PRO A 70 -15.05 12.34 21.59
N LEU A 71 -14.63 11.57 22.60
CA LEU A 71 -15.41 11.30 23.79
C LEU A 71 -15.89 12.66 24.33
N LYS A 72 -17.18 12.93 24.21
CA LYS A 72 -17.88 13.97 24.97
C LYS A 72 -18.56 13.32 26.15
#